data_AF-A0A452YEU3-F1
#
_entry.id   AF-A0A452YEU3-F1
#
_cell.length_a   1.000
_cell.length_b   1.000
_cell.length_c   1.000
_cell.angle_alpha   90.00
_cell.angle_beta   90.00
_cell.angle_gamma   90.00
#
_symmetry.space_group_name_H-M   'P 1'
#
loop_
_entity.id
_entity.type
_entity.pdbx_description
1 polymer ?
#
loop_
_entity_poly.entity_id
_entity_poly.type
_entity_poly.pdbx_seq_one_letter_code
_entity_poly.pdbx_strand_id
1 'polypeptide(L)'
;HFSLADISCKPFINPLPVINLVALLLNRDISDDPFDFCERLKVSKDLCDVEVNFTLEKNADKKYRITGLTSQGSSQLPCPCDDSGTGKTVVEYFKETYRRTIRSRVPCLKVRDQEKPTTYLPMEVCEISDAKQISYLLSVACQHPMDHEKTILQTVNPYNEDPHAKEFGITFENKLTIVKGRVLPPPVLKFNDQGKVKEFLPKVGKWNMRLKQMVKGGEVNTWACINFASDITHAAAVAFCDELAVMCVISGMNFKGDPVLPLVNAKPNHVRPFLKKHYQRFMEILRPLHKELDLLIVILPDKNGTLYGDIKRICETDLGLVSQCCLAKHVLKMKPQYLTNIALKINMKVGGRNTVLLDAVVGNLPRVSNTPTIIFGADVSHPHHGEGRSSPSIAAVVASQDWPEVTNYAGLVRPQARHEEIIQGLFNENDCGSGCISGGMIKEHLISFMRSTGHIPRRIIFYRGMLSAKDGSIWFLSMNFLPLKRHVRRWILFIIHKLPLLWFRNSTTHVCSLVTMVLGAQFFKVEMYCQVLWLIKKYAIPLTLIFTCVAMLALRESAGLFVIMFSGTRTTLRPTLCKFSLTIYAIRTRGAPLLFQLCLLFTMPIFWHR
;
A
#
# COMPACT_ATOMS: atom_id res chain seq x y z
N HIS A 1 -16.34 25.94 -13.56
CA HIS A 1 -15.17 25.04 -13.60
C HIS A 1 -14.46 25.13 -12.28
N PHE A 2 -14.08 24.00 -11.66
CA PHE A 2 -13.28 24.00 -10.44
C PHE A 2 -11.83 23.69 -10.80
N SER A 3 -10.90 24.47 -10.24
CA SER A 3 -9.46 24.27 -10.36
C SER A 3 -8.96 23.71 -9.02
N LEU A 4 -8.10 22.68 -9.07
CA LEU A 4 -7.43 22.13 -7.89
C LEU A 4 -5.96 22.49 -7.97
N ALA A 5 -5.50 23.25 -6.98
CA ALA A 5 -4.10 23.58 -6.75
C ALA A 5 -3.71 23.06 -5.36
N ASP A 6 -2.48 22.56 -5.24
CA ASP A 6 -1.90 22.11 -3.98
C ASP A 6 -0.42 22.49 -3.96
N ILE A 7 0.14 22.67 -2.77
CA ILE A 7 1.57 22.93 -2.61
C ILE A 7 2.26 21.60 -2.39
N SER A 8 3.39 21.43 -3.08
CA SER A 8 4.28 20.29 -2.85
C SER A 8 5.68 20.79 -2.53
N CYS A 9 6.32 20.12 -1.57
CA CYS A 9 7.73 20.33 -1.27
C CYS A 9 8.51 19.15 -1.81
N LYS A 10 9.57 19.44 -2.55
CA LYS A 10 10.54 18.46 -3.00
C LYS A 10 11.92 18.90 -2.50
N PRO A 11 12.74 17.99 -1.94
CA PRO A 11 14.08 18.36 -1.53
C PRO A 11 14.94 18.59 -2.78
N PHE A 12 15.67 19.70 -2.79
CA PHE A 12 16.73 20.05 -3.74
C PHE A 12 18.02 20.28 -2.94
N ILE A 13 19.21 20.09 -3.51
CA ILE A 13 20.42 20.63 -2.84
C ILE A 13 20.55 22.07 -3.24
N ASN A 14 21.15 22.84 -2.35
CA ASN A 14 21.91 23.98 -2.79
C ASN A 14 23.08 23.51 -3.69
N PRO A 15 23.37 24.22 -4.79
CA PRO A 15 24.58 23.98 -5.58
C PRO A 15 25.80 23.87 -4.66
N LEU A 16 26.45 22.70 -4.68
CA LEU A 16 27.58 22.37 -3.81
C LEU A 16 28.69 21.75 -4.65
N PRO A 17 29.96 22.20 -4.49
CA PRO A 17 31.10 21.54 -5.11
C PRO A 17 31.12 20.05 -4.76
N VAL A 18 31.33 19.19 -5.75
CA VAL A 18 31.34 17.72 -5.57
C VAL A 18 32.32 17.32 -4.49
N ILE A 19 33.49 17.96 -4.43
CA ILE A 19 34.51 17.70 -3.41
C ILE A 19 33.98 17.89 -1.98
N ASN A 20 33.16 18.92 -1.74
CA ASN A 20 32.57 19.17 -0.43
C ASN A 20 31.50 18.12 -0.08
N LEU A 21 30.70 17.68 -1.06
CA LEU A 21 29.74 16.60 -0.83
C LEU A 21 30.47 15.29 -0.48
N VAL A 22 31.55 14.97 -1.18
CA VAL A 22 32.29 13.73 -0.92
C VAL A 22 32.96 13.75 0.45
N ALA A 23 33.49 14.90 0.88
CA ALA A 23 33.98 15.09 2.25
C ALA A 23 32.88 14.85 3.29
N LEU A 24 31.65 15.34 3.05
CA LEU A 24 30.50 15.09 3.92
C LEU A 24 30.07 13.61 3.92
N LEU A 25 30.07 12.93 2.77
CA LEU A 25 29.70 11.52 2.65
C LEU A 25 30.69 10.59 3.36
N LEU A 26 31.98 10.93 3.34
CA LEU A 26 33.05 10.19 4.01
C LEU A 26 33.29 10.65 5.45
N ASN A 27 32.75 11.80 5.85
CA ASN A 27 32.94 12.42 7.16
C ASN A 27 34.44 12.62 7.51
N ARG A 28 35.23 13.01 6.51
CA ARG A 28 36.66 13.34 6.63
C ARG A 28 37.07 14.37 5.58
N ASP A 29 38.19 15.05 5.82
CA ASP A 29 38.84 15.85 4.80
C ASP A 29 39.43 14.91 3.73
N ILE A 30 39.22 15.24 2.46
CA ILE A 30 39.63 14.43 1.30
C ILE A 30 40.74 15.11 0.49
N SER A 31 41.28 16.22 1.00
CA SER A 31 42.29 17.02 0.31
C SER A 31 43.61 16.27 0.08
N ASP A 32 43.99 15.36 0.99
CA ASP A 32 45.36 14.80 1.01
C ASP A 32 45.46 13.28 0.79
N ASP A 33 44.43 12.49 1.13
CA ASP A 33 44.49 11.02 1.08
C ASP A 33 43.66 10.39 -0.06
N PRO A 34 44.20 9.42 -0.83
CA PRO A 34 43.43 8.69 -1.83
C PRO A 34 42.30 7.88 -1.19
N PHE A 35 41.26 7.58 -1.97
CA PHE A 35 40.15 6.76 -1.49
C PHE A 35 40.56 5.29 -1.39
N ASP A 36 40.21 4.65 -0.28
CA ASP A 36 40.30 3.19 -0.21
C ASP A 36 39.23 2.51 -1.10
N PHE A 37 39.32 1.19 -1.25
CA PHE A 37 38.41 0.44 -2.10
C PHE A 37 36.93 0.58 -1.66
N CYS A 38 36.66 0.58 -0.35
CA CYS A 38 35.33 0.68 0.23
C CYS A 38 34.74 2.09 0.10
N GLU A 39 35.54 3.12 0.37
CA GLU A 39 35.21 4.53 0.21
C GLU A 39 34.85 4.83 -1.24
N ARG A 40 35.66 4.38 -2.20
CA ARG A 40 35.39 4.55 -3.63
C ARG A 40 34.08 3.89 -4.04
N LEU A 41 33.78 2.69 -3.56
CA LEU A 41 32.52 2.01 -3.85
C LEU A 41 31.32 2.75 -3.26
N LYS A 42 31.44 3.25 -2.03
CA LYS A 42 30.41 4.04 -1.36
C LYS A 42 30.11 5.33 -2.11
N VAL A 43 31.15 6.13 -2.40
CA VAL A 43 31.01 7.39 -3.14
C VAL A 43 30.52 7.15 -4.57
N SER A 44 31.04 6.12 -5.26
CA SER A 44 30.57 5.78 -6.61
C SER A 44 29.10 5.37 -6.62
N LYS A 45 28.60 4.69 -5.58
CA LYS A 45 27.18 4.33 -5.46
C LYS A 45 26.32 5.54 -5.18
N ASP A 46 26.77 6.43 -4.29
CA ASP A 46 26.01 7.61 -3.85
C ASP A 46 25.97 8.72 -4.91
N LEU A 47 27.00 8.84 -5.76
CA LEU A 47 27.08 9.81 -6.85
C LEU A 47 26.60 9.26 -8.21
N CYS A 48 26.32 7.96 -8.33
CA CYS A 48 25.84 7.38 -9.58
C CYS A 48 24.51 8.04 -9.99
N ASP A 49 24.36 8.38 -11.27
CA ASP A 49 23.20 9.05 -11.85
C ASP A 49 22.92 10.48 -11.34
N VAL A 50 23.84 11.08 -10.56
CA VAL A 50 23.77 12.50 -10.19
C VAL A 50 24.22 13.35 -11.39
N GLU A 51 23.49 14.43 -11.65
CA GLU A 51 23.87 15.45 -12.63
C GLU A 51 24.79 16.49 -12.00
N VAL A 52 25.85 16.83 -12.72
CA VAL A 52 26.81 17.86 -12.33
C VAL A 52 27.01 18.88 -13.44
N ASN A 53 27.22 20.13 -13.02
CA ASN A 53 27.67 21.21 -13.88
C ASN A 53 29.19 21.25 -13.87
N PHE A 54 29.79 21.47 -15.04
CA PHE A 54 31.22 21.70 -15.16
C PHE A 54 31.50 23.20 -15.08
N THR A 55 32.19 23.64 -14.02
CA THR A 55 32.26 25.06 -13.65
C THR A 55 33.19 25.91 -14.51
N LEU A 56 34.00 25.29 -15.38
CA LEU A 56 34.97 25.99 -16.25
C LEU A 56 34.50 26.12 -17.71
N GLU A 57 33.33 25.58 -18.06
CA GLU A 57 32.77 25.70 -19.41
C GLU A 57 32.03 27.03 -19.58
N LYS A 58 32.16 27.69 -20.74
CA LYS A 58 31.48 28.97 -21.02
C LYS A 58 29.96 28.82 -21.17
N ASN A 59 29.46 27.60 -21.33
CA ASN A 59 28.04 27.30 -21.47
C ASN A 59 27.50 26.75 -20.14
N ALA A 60 26.90 27.64 -19.33
CA ALA A 60 26.44 27.34 -17.97
C ALA A 60 25.32 26.28 -17.89
N ASP A 61 24.68 25.93 -19.01
CA ASP A 61 23.55 25.00 -19.07
C ASP A 61 23.95 23.54 -19.38
N LYS A 62 25.23 23.27 -19.68
CA LYS A 62 25.66 21.89 -20.03
C LYS A 62 25.83 21.04 -18.77
N LYS A 63 24.96 20.03 -18.63
CA LYS A 63 24.94 19.07 -17.52
C LYS A 63 25.55 17.73 -17.91
N TYR A 64 26.33 17.16 -17.01
CA TYR A 64 26.96 15.85 -17.18
C TYR A 64 26.42 14.86 -16.15
N ARG A 65 26.03 13.66 -16.59
CA ARG A 65 25.55 12.60 -15.68
C ARG A 65 26.70 11.69 -15.27
N ILE A 66 26.88 11.54 -13.95
CA ILE A 66 27.92 10.67 -13.38
C ILE A 66 27.53 9.19 -13.57
N THR A 67 28.46 8.41 -14.09
CA THR A 67 28.34 6.96 -14.28
C THR A 67 29.21 6.14 -13.33
N GLY A 68 30.17 6.77 -12.67
CA GLY A 68 31.02 6.13 -11.67
C GLY A 68 32.29 6.94 -11.40
N LEU A 69 33.25 6.30 -10.72
CA LEU A 69 34.55 6.88 -10.41
C LEU A 69 35.69 6.15 -11.12
N THR A 70 36.81 6.85 -11.28
CA THR A 70 38.07 6.27 -11.75
C THR A 70 38.75 5.44 -10.67
N SER A 71 39.61 4.51 -11.06
CA SER A 71 40.36 3.64 -10.15
C SER A 71 41.64 4.28 -9.62
N GLN A 72 42.17 5.26 -10.35
CA GLN A 72 43.37 6.01 -10.01
C GLN A 72 42.98 7.46 -9.68
N GLY A 73 43.81 8.14 -8.88
CA GLY A 73 43.66 9.56 -8.61
C GLY A 73 43.88 10.42 -9.86
N SER A 74 43.36 11.64 -9.84
CA SER A 74 43.47 12.63 -10.93
C SER A 74 44.92 12.80 -11.46
N SER A 75 45.92 12.74 -10.57
CA SER A 75 47.33 12.98 -10.87
C SER A 75 48.01 11.87 -11.66
N GLN A 76 47.46 10.64 -11.63
CA GLN A 76 48.02 9.46 -12.29
C GLN A 76 47.15 8.97 -13.46
N LEU A 77 46.07 9.69 -13.75
CA LEU A 77 45.07 9.28 -14.75
C LEU A 77 45.46 9.82 -16.14
N PRO A 78 45.72 8.96 -17.13
CA PRO A 78 45.96 9.40 -18.51
C PRO A 78 44.68 9.99 -19.13
N CYS A 79 44.82 11.08 -19.89
CA CYS A 79 43.73 11.76 -20.56
C CYS A 79 43.36 11.02 -21.87
N PRO A 80 42.11 10.55 -22.04
CA PRO A 80 41.68 9.84 -23.24
C PRO A 80 41.67 10.67 -24.53
N CYS A 81 41.70 12.00 -24.40
CA CYS A 81 41.53 12.96 -25.51
C CYS A 81 42.86 13.51 -26.05
N ASP A 82 43.98 12.83 -25.78
CA ASP A 82 45.30 13.28 -26.26
C ASP A 82 45.49 12.92 -27.74
N ASP A 83 44.95 13.74 -28.64
CA ASP A 83 45.12 13.61 -30.10
C ASP A 83 46.61 13.70 -30.52
N SER A 84 47.50 14.19 -29.64
CA SER A 84 48.96 14.27 -29.85
C SER A 84 49.74 12.99 -29.52
N GLY A 85 49.10 11.94 -28.98
CA GLY A 85 49.79 10.68 -28.63
C GLY A 85 50.84 10.80 -27.52
N THR A 86 50.87 11.91 -26.80
CA THR A 86 51.88 12.26 -25.78
C THR A 86 51.67 11.64 -24.40
N GLY A 87 50.56 10.94 -24.16
CA GLY A 87 50.29 10.29 -22.87
C GLY A 87 50.05 11.29 -21.73
N LYS A 88 49.50 12.47 -22.03
CA LYS A 88 49.26 13.52 -21.02
C LYS A 88 48.28 13.06 -19.93
N THR A 89 48.54 13.48 -18.70
CA THR A 89 47.62 13.23 -17.57
C THR A 89 46.46 14.23 -17.56
N VAL A 90 45.38 13.88 -16.85
CA VAL A 90 44.23 14.79 -16.67
C VAL A 90 44.66 16.12 -16.00
N VAL A 91 45.59 16.10 -15.05
CA VAL A 91 46.08 17.33 -14.40
C VAL A 91 46.80 18.25 -15.39
N GLU A 92 47.66 17.70 -16.25
CA GLU A 92 48.39 18.46 -17.27
C GLU A 92 47.43 19.07 -18.30
N TYR A 93 46.44 18.29 -18.76
CA TYR A 93 45.41 18.78 -19.67
C TYR A 93 44.65 19.99 -19.10
N PHE A 94 44.19 19.92 -17.84
CA PHE A 94 43.45 21.03 -17.22
C PHE A 94 44.32 22.27 -16.97
N LYS A 95 45.62 22.08 -16.72
CA LYS A 95 46.58 23.18 -16.57
C LYS A 95 46.87 23.88 -17.89
N GLU A 96 47.02 23.13 -18.98
CA GLU A 96 47.30 23.69 -20.32
C GLU A 96 46.05 24.31 -20.96
N THR A 97 44.93 23.59 -20.97
CA THR A 97 43.70 24.01 -21.69
C THR A 97 42.89 25.04 -20.92
N TYR A 98 42.69 24.86 -19.62
CA TYR A 98 41.81 25.71 -18.80
C TYR A 98 42.58 26.64 -17.86
N ARG A 99 43.92 26.60 -17.85
CA ARG A 99 44.78 27.34 -16.90
C ARG A 99 44.40 27.08 -15.43
N ARG A 100 43.84 25.91 -15.12
CA ARG A 100 43.40 25.51 -13.78
C ARG A 100 44.32 24.43 -13.22
N THR A 101 44.91 24.71 -12.06
CA THR A 101 45.69 23.70 -11.32
C THR A 101 44.75 22.88 -10.45
N ILE A 102 44.60 21.59 -10.77
CA ILE A 102 43.86 20.62 -9.96
C ILE A 102 44.77 20.19 -8.80
N ARG A 103 44.33 20.37 -7.55
CA ARG A 103 45.16 20.11 -6.36
C ARG A 103 44.89 18.73 -5.75
N SER A 104 43.65 18.30 -5.81
CA SER A 104 43.17 17.08 -5.18
C SER A 104 43.67 15.84 -5.91
N ARG A 105 44.15 14.87 -5.13
CA ARG A 105 44.63 13.55 -5.59
C ARG A 105 43.51 12.49 -5.65
N VAL A 106 42.27 12.90 -5.41
CA VAL A 106 41.12 11.99 -5.41
C VAL A 106 40.76 11.51 -6.83
N PRO A 107 39.98 10.42 -6.96
CA PRO A 107 39.52 9.94 -8.26
C PRO A 107 38.71 11.00 -9.03
N CYS A 108 38.84 11.01 -10.36
CA CYS A 108 37.96 11.76 -11.24
C CYS A 108 36.58 11.08 -11.40
N LEU A 109 35.56 11.89 -11.68
CA LEU A 109 34.22 11.46 -12.09
C LEU A 109 34.26 10.91 -13.51
N LYS A 110 33.64 9.75 -13.73
CA LYS A 110 33.33 9.24 -15.06
C LYS A 110 31.96 9.76 -15.46
N VAL A 111 31.89 10.59 -16.49
CA VAL A 111 30.63 11.15 -16.98
C VAL A 111 30.31 10.65 -18.38
N ARG A 112 29.01 10.57 -18.67
CA ARG A 112 28.52 10.26 -20.02
C ARG A 112 28.25 11.57 -20.76
N ASP A 113 28.95 11.78 -21.87
CA ASP A 113 28.55 12.76 -22.88
C ASP A 113 27.68 12.04 -23.93
N GLN A 114 26.69 12.72 -24.52
CA GLN A 114 25.81 12.10 -25.53
C GLN A 114 26.55 11.85 -26.85
N GLU A 115 27.66 12.55 -27.08
CA GLU A 115 28.36 12.56 -28.37
C GLU A 115 29.75 11.89 -28.36
N LYS A 116 30.35 11.62 -27.18
CA LYS A 116 31.74 11.11 -27.06
C LYS A 116 31.88 9.96 -26.06
N PRO A 117 32.86 9.04 -26.25
CA PRO A 117 33.19 8.02 -25.25
C PRO A 117 33.65 8.66 -23.93
N THR A 118 33.46 7.92 -22.83
CA THR A 118 33.56 8.33 -21.42
C THR A 118 34.53 9.47 -21.12
N THR A 119 34.00 10.61 -20.68
CA THR A 119 34.77 11.79 -20.26
C THR A 119 35.12 11.69 -18.77
N TYR A 120 36.32 12.16 -18.39
CA TYR A 120 36.77 12.24 -17.00
C TYR A 120 36.80 13.69 -16.52
N LEU A 121 36.10 13.99 -15.43
CA LEU A 121 36.07 15.32 -14.82
C LEU A 121 36.63 15.28 -13.39
N PRO A 122 37.63 16.11 -13.03
CA PRO A 122 38.07 16.25 -11.66
C PRO A 122 36.94 16.76 -10.75
N MET A 123 36.81 16.20 -9.54
CA MET A 123 35.74 16.61 -8.60
C MET A 123 35.81 18.08 -8.18
N GLU A 124 37.00 18.70 -8.22
CA GLU A 124 37.21 20.12 -7.86
C GLU A 124 36.53 21.12 -8.80
N VAL A 125 36.18 20.69 -10.02
CA VAL A 125 35.61 21.54 -11.07
C VAL A 125 34.18 21.16 -11.41
N CYS A 126 33.54 20.36 -10.55
CA CYS A 126 32.16 19.94 -10.70
C CYS A 126 31.31 20.43 -9.54
N GLU A 127 30.12 20.91 -9.85
CA GLU A 127 29.11 21.32 -8.90
C GLU A 127 27.85 20.50 -9.10
N ILE A 128 27.23 20.06 -8.01
CA ILE A 128 26.08 19.16 -8.07
C ILE A 128 24.81 19.96 -8.35
N SER A 129 24.05 19.48 -9.32
CA SER A 129 22.81 20.12 -9.75
C SER A 129 21.58 19.68 -8.94
N ASP A 130 21.64 18.58 -8.15
CA ASP A 130 20.58 18.14 -7.22
C ASP A 130 20.95 16.90 -6.36
N ALA A 131 20.27 16.66 -5.22
CA ALA A 131 20.73 15.91 -4.02
C ALA A 131 19.83 16.23 -2.80
N LYS A 132 19.82 15.41 -1.75
CA LYS A 132 18.68 15.33 -0.83
C LYS A 132 19.08 15.60 0.63
N GLN A 133 18.42 16.56 1.27
CA GLN A 133 18.29 16.61 2.73
C GLN A 133 16.84 16.32 3.15
N ILE A 134 16.64 15.21 3.87
CA ILE A 134 15.32 14.66 4.21
C ILE A 134 14.77 15.23 5.53
N SER A 135 15.62 15.67 6.45
CA SER A 135 15.19 16.15 7.78
C SER A 135 14.57 17.55 7.75
N TYR A 136 15.12 18.47 6.96
CA TYR A 136 14.55 19.82 6.75
C TYR A 136 13.21 19.78 6.00
N LEU A 137 13.03 18.81 5.11
CA LEU A 137 11.81 18.64 4.33
C LEU A 137 10.57 18.40 5.22
N LEU A 138 10.72 17.64 6.31
CA LEU A 138 9.62 17.36 7.23
C LEU A 138 9.15 18.61 7.96
N SER A 139 10.07 19.49 8.38
CA SER A 139 9.70 20.76 9.02
C SER A 139 9.03 21.74 8.06
N VAL A 140 9.39 21.73 6.78
CA VAL A 140 8.80 22.63 5.75
C VAL A 140 7.47 22.10 5.22
N ALA A 141 7.33 20.79 5.06
CA ALA A 141 6.11 20.17 4.54
C ALA A 141 4.98 20.05 5.59
N CYS A 142 5.31 20.02 6.88
CA CYS A 142 4.32 19.94 7.96
C CYS A 142 3.81 21.33 8.36
N GLN A 143 2.99 21.95 7.52
CA GLN A 143 2.35 23.24 7.80
C GLN A 143 1.01 23.08 8.51
N HIS A 144 0.65 24.05 9.37
CA HIS A 144 -0.70 24.12 9.93
C HIS A 144 -1.71 24.46 8.81
N PRO A 145 -2.95 23.93 8.83
CA PRO A 145 -3.92 24.13 7.74
C PRO A 145 -4.15 25.58 7.32
N MET A 146 -4.20 26.51 8.28
CA MET A 146 -4.37 27.95 8.00
C MET A 146 -3.17 28.56 7.26
N ASP A 147 -1.95 28.18 7.63
CA ASP A 147 -0.73 28.64 6.95
C ASP A 147 -0.64 28.05 5.54
N HIS A 148 -1.04 26.78 5.40
CA HIS A 148 -1.08 26.09 4.13
C HIS A 148 -2.09 26.73 3.16
N GLU A 149 -3.31 27.03 3.62
CA GLU A 149 -4.32 27.76 2.85
C GLU A 149 -3.82 29.12 2.36
N LYS A 150 -3.21 29.90 3.26
CA LYS A 150 -2.62 31.20 2.89
C LYS A 150 -1.55 31.05 1.82
N THR A 151 -0.68 30.06 1.95
CA THR A 151 0.39 29.82 0.98
C THR A 151 -0.18 29.42 -0.38
N ILE A 152 -1.25 28.60 -0.42
CA ILE A 152 -1.91 28.22 -1.69
C ILE A 152 -2.43 29.47 -2.40
N LEU A 153 -3.17 30.33 -1.69
CA LEU A 153 -3.72 31.56 -2.27
C LEU A 153 -2.62 32.50 -2.77
N GLN A 154 -1.55 32.69 -1.99
CA GLN A 154 -0.39 33.49 -2.42
C GLN A 154 0.28 32.94 -3.68
N THR A 155 0.29 31.63 -3.88
CA THR A 155 0.89 30.98 -5.05
C THR A 155 -0.01 31.05 -6.28
N VAL A 156 -1.33 30.99 -6.11
CA VAL A 156 -2.31 30.97 -7.23
C VAL A 156 -2.63 32.37 -7.74
N ASN A 157 -2.67 33.39 -6.86
CA ASN A 157 -3.09 34.74 -7.23
C ASN A 157 -2.30 35.38 -8.39
N PRO A 158 -0.96 35.23 -8.50
CA PRO A 158 -0.19 35.80 -9.61
C PRO A 158 -0.60 35.25 -10.99
N TYR A 159 -1.22 34.07 -11.09
CA TYR A 159 -1.67 33.51 -12.37
C TYR A 159 -2.79 34.34 -13.03
N ASN A 160 -3.45 35.25 -12.30
CA ASN A 160 -4.39 36.20 -12.90
C ASN A 160 -3.69 37.26 -13.76
N GLU A 161 -2.39 37.48 -13.53
CA GLU A 161 -1.60 38.43 -14.32
C GLU A 161 -0.98 37.81 -15.56
N ASP A 162 -0.97 36.47 -15.64
CA ASP A 162 -0.36 35.68 -16.71
C ASP A 162 -0.96 36.01 -18.09
N PRO A 163 -0.12 36.35 -19.10
CA PRO A 163 -0.59 36.71 -20.44
C PRO A 163 -1.39 35.59 -21.12
N HIS A 164 -1.01 34.33 -20.92
CA HIS A 164 -1.71 33.19 -21.53
C HIS A 164 -3.05 32.96 -20.84
N ALA A 165 -3.12 33.02 -19.51
CA ALA A 165 -4.40 32.94 -18.80
C ALA A 165 -5.39 34.01 -19.29
N LYS A 166 -4.92 35.24 -19.50
CA LYS A 166 -5.72 36.35 -20.06
C LYS A 166 -6.16 36.08 -21.51
N GLU A 167 -5.26 35.59 -22.36
CA GLU A 167 -5.56 35.23 -23.76
C GLU A 167 -6.69 34.19 -23.85
N PHE A 168 -6.67 33.18 -22.97
CA PHE A 168 -7.70 32.16 -22.89
C PHE A 168 -8.94 32.57 -22.07
N GLY A 169 -9.00 33.81 -21.57
CA GLY A 169 -10.11 34.32 -20.76
C GLY A 169 -10.28 33.60 -19.41
N ILE A 170 -9.20 33.05 -18.85
CA ILE A 170 -9.18 32.32 -17.59
C ILE A 170 -8.88 33.30 -16.45
N THR A 171 -9.75 33.32 -15.44
CA THR A 171 -9.55 34.07 -14.20
C THR A 171 -9.70 33.16 -12.99
N PHE A 172 -8.90 33.40 -11.96
CA PHE A 172 -8.87 32.67 -10.70
C PHE A 172 -9.45 33.55 -9.59
N GLU A 173 -10.40 32.99 -8.83
CA GLU A 173 -10.92 33.65 -7.64
C GLU A 173 -9.91 33.53 -6.48
N ASN A 174 -9.65 34.63 -5.77
CA ASN A 174 -8.77 34.65 -4.59
C ASN A 174 -9.48 34.12 -3.33
N LYS A 175 -10.22 33.02 -3.48
CA LYS A 175 -10.94 32.34 -2.40
C LYS A 175 -10.99 30.84 -2.70
N LEU A 176 -10.80 30.03 -1.66
CA LEU A 176 -11.03 28.60 -1.77
C LEU A 176 -12.52 28.30 -1.96
N THR A 177 -12.82 27.28 -2.75
CA THR A 177 -14.19 26.82 -2.93
C THR A 177 -14.75 26.28 -1.62
N ILE A 178 -15.82 26.90 -1.11
CA ILE A 178 -16.49 26.46 0.10
C ILE A 178 -17.34 25.22 -0.21
N VAL A 179 -17.07 24.13 0.49
CA VAL A 179 -17.81 22.87 0.36
C VAL A 179 -18.46 22.53 1.70
N LYS A 180 -19.74 22.14 1.66
CA LYS A 180 -20.45 21.66 2.86
C LYS A 180 -20.00 20.24 3.19
N GLY A 181 -19.15 20.12 4.20
CA GLY A 181 -18.77 18.83 4.80
C GLY A 181 -19.83 18.30 5.78
N ARG A 182 -19.75 17.01 6.10
CA ARG A 182 -20.52 16.38 7.19
C ARG A 182 -19.54 15.65 8.12
N VAL A 183 -19.70 15.86 9.42
CA VAL A 183 -18.98 15.10 10.45
C VAL A 183 -19.87 13.92 10.84
N LEU A 184 -19.45 12.71 10.51
CA LEU A 184 -20.18 11.50 10.89
C LEU A 184 -19.98 11.22 12.39
N PRO A 185 -21.02 10.74 13.09
CA PRO A 185 -20.86 10.30 14.47
C PRO A 185 -19.87 9.13 14.54
N PRO A 186 -18.95 9.11 15.53
CA PRO A 186 -18.04 7.99 15.69
C PRO A 186 -18.80 6.75 16.17
N PRO A 187 -18.39 5.54 15.79
CA PRO A 187 -19.01 4.32 16.27
C PRO A 187 -18.65 4.07 17.75
N VAL A 188 -19.55 3.44 18.49
CA VAL A 188 -19.29 3.01 19.87
C VAL A 188 -18.40 1.77 19.85
N LEU A 189 -17.31 1.82 20.61
CA LEU A 189 -16.40 0.69 20.80
C LEU A 189 -16.85 -0.13 22.01
N LYS A 190 -16.97 -1.45 21.84
CA LYS A 190 -17.23 -2.40 22.91
C LYS A 190 -15.93 -3.10 23.32
N PHE A 191 -15.77 -3.26 24.62
CA PHE A 191 -14.68 -3.90 25.34
C PHE A 191 -15.20 -5.08 26.17
N ASN A 192 -14.33 -5.78 26.88
CA ASN A 192 -14.72 -6.89 27.74
C ASN A 192 -15.65 -6.44 28.88
N ASP A 193 -16.63 -7.28 29.23
CA ASP A 193 -17.58 -7.04 30.33
C ASP A 193 -16.96 -7.14 31.72
N GLN A 194 -15.81 -7.81 31.85
CA GLN A 194 -15.02 -7.86 33.08
C GLN A 194 -14.24 -6.56 33.34
N GLY A 195 -14.01 -5.75 32.30
CA GLY A 195 -13.36 -4.45 32.43
C GLY A 195 -14.25 -3.40 33.10
N LYS A 196 -13.63 -2.40 33.74
CA LYS A 196 -14.39 -1.29 34.37
C LYS A 196 -15.13 -0.44 33.33
N VAL A 197 -14.54 -0.26 32.15
CA VAL A 197 -15.17 0.45 31.03
C VAL A 197 -15.48 -0.54 29.91
N LYS A 198 -16.76 -0.75 29.67
CA LYS A 198 -17.29 -1.75 28.72
C LYS A 198 -17.57 -1.16 27.35
N GLU A 199 -17.99 0.10 27.31
CA GLU A 199 -18.32 0.81 26.09
C GLU A 199 -17.65 2.18 26.10
N PHE A 200 -17.21 2.64 24.93
CA PHE A 200 -16.54 3.92 24.80
C PHE A 200 -16.88 4.58 23.48
N LEU A 201 -17.34 5.83 23.54
CA LEU A 201 -17.54 6.68 22.38
C LEU A 201 -16.25 7.48 22.10
N PRO A 202 -15.53 7.23 20.99
CA PRO A 202 -14.31 7.95 20.66
C PRO A 202 -14.53 9.47 20.52
N LYS A 203 -13.54 10.26 20.92
CA LYS A 203 -13.55 11.72 20.75
C LYS A 203 -12.45 12.11 19.77
N VAL A 204 -12.82 12.85 18.72
CA VAL A 204 -11.87 13.33 17.69
C VAL A 204 -11.02 12.18 17.11
N GLY A 205 -11.65 11.01 16.92
CA GLY A 205 -10.99 9.82 16.38
C GLY A 205 -9.96 9.14 17.31
N LYS A 206 -9.93 9.49 18.61
CA LYS A 206 -8.93 8.97 19.56
C LYS A 206 -9.60 8.27 20.76
N TRP A 207 -8.91 7.27 21.28
CA TRP A 207 -9.28 6.51 22.49
C TRP A 207 -8.03 5.84 23.11
N ASN A 208 -8.16 5.30 24.32
CA ASN A 208 -7.08 4.54 25.00
C ASN A 208 -7.64 3.35 25.79
N MET A 209 -6.75 2.43 26.20
CA MET A 209 -7.09 1.22 26.98
C MET A 209 -7.20 1.44 28.50
N ARG A 210 -7.13 2.68 28.98
CA ARG A 210 -7.20 2.94 30.43
C ARG A 210 -8.54 2.43 30.99
N LEU A 211 -8.47 1.60 32.03
CA LEU A 211 -9.60 0.94 32.70
C LEU A 211 -10.42 0.00 31.79
N LYS A 212 -9.87 -0.41 30.64
CA LYS A 212 -10.52 -1.28 29.66
C LYS A 212 -9.75 -2.57 29.52
N GLN A 213 -10.45 -3.64 29.18
CA GLN A 213 -9.87 -4.92 28.81
C GLN A 213 -10.28 -5.29 27.39
N MET A 214 -9.39 -6.00 26.70
CA MET A 214 -9.62 -6.47 25.34
C MET A 214 -10.80 -7.41 25.29
N VAL A 215 -11.68 -7.26 24.28
CA VAL A 215 -12.93 -8.03 24.16
C VAL A 215 -12.68 -9.54 24.24
N LYS A 216 -11.62 -10.02 23.59
CA LYS A 216 -11.13 -11.39 23.73
C LYS A 216 -9.63 -11.34 23.95
N GLY A 217 -9.19 -11.68 25.16
CA GLY A 217 -7.79 -11.95 25.44
C GLY A 217 -7.32 -13.21 24.74
N GLY A 218 -6.18 -13.13 24.08
CA GLY A 218 -5.44 -14.29 23.60
C GLY A 218 -4.71 -14.98 24.75
N GLU A 219 -4.25 -16.20 24.47
CA GLU A 219 -3.57 -17.05 25.43
C GLU A 219 -2.11 -17.23 25.00
N VAL A 220 -1.20 -16.98 25.94
CA VAL A 220 0.25 -17.15 25.76
C VAL A 220 0.75 -17.99 26.93
N ASN A 221 0.77 -19.31 26.73
CA ASN A 221 1.20 -20.27 27.73
C ASN A 221 2.68 -20.60 27.63
N THR A 222 3.23 -20.46 26.43
CA THR A 222 4.59 -20.83 26.09
C THR A 222 5.22 -19.68 25.31
N TRP A 223 6.21 -19.04 25.91
CA TRP A 223 6.92 -17.94 25.25
C TRP A 223 8.39 -17.95 25.59
N ALA A 224 9.18 -17.25 24.77
CA ALA A 224 10.60 -17.07 25.00
C ALA A 224 11.04 -15.65 24.61
N CYS A 225 12.20 -15.23 25.10
CA CYS A 225 12.80 -13.95 24.75
C CYS A 225 14.25 -14.11 24.28
N ILE A 226 14.58 -13.45 23.18
CA ILE A 226 15.95 -13.34 22.66
C ILE A 226 16.33 -11.87 22.56
N ASN A 227 17.46 -11.51 23.17
CA ASN A 227 17.99 -10.15 23.15
C ASN A 227 19.18 -10.01 22.18
N PHE A 228 19.00 -9.24 21.11
CA PHE A 228 20.07 -8.88 20.17
C PHE A 228 20.72 -7.51 20.46
N ALA A 229 20.25 -6.80 21.49
CA ALA A 229 20.71 -5.47 21.85
C ALA A 229 21.80 -5.57 22.93
N SER A 230 23.04 -5.19 22.59
CA SER A 230 24.19 -5.25 23.49
C SER A 230 24.14 -4.24 24.63
N ASP A 231 23.40 -3.16 24.45
CA ASP A 231 23.16 -2.09 25.43
C ASP A 231 22.08 -2.45 26.47
N ILE A 232 21.38 -3.56 26.29
CA ILE A 232 20.38 -4.06 27.23
C ILE A 232 21.00 -5.15 28.11
N THR A 233 21.05 -4.90 29.41
CA THR A 233 21.49 -5.90 30.39
C THR A 233 20.48 -7.03 30.52
N HIS A 234 20.94 -8.22 30.94
CA HIS A 234 20.05 -9.36 31.16
C HIS A 234 18.93 -9.02 32.16
N ALA A 235 19.26 -8.34 33.27
CA ALA A 235 18.28 -7.92 34.27
C ALA A 235 17.23 -6.95 33.71
N ALA A 236 17.64 -5.96 32.89
CA ALA A 236 16.71 -5.04 32.26
C ALA A 236 15.77 -5.74 31.26
N ALA A 237 16.30 -6.72 30.51
CA ALA A 237 15.50 -7.50 29.58
C ALA A 237 14.47 -8.39 30.29
N VAL A 238 14.83 -9.01 31.42
CA VAL A 238 13.91 -9.78 32.26
C VAL A 238 12.82 -8.87 32.84
N ALA A 239 13.19 -7.77 33.49
CA ALA A 239 12.24 -6.81 34.05
C ALA A 239 11.25 -6.28 33.00
N PHE A 240 11.73 -6.02 31.77
CA PHE A 240 10.86 -5.63 30.67
C PHE A 240 9.85 -6.72 30.28
N CYS A 241 10.27 -7.98 30.25
CA CYS A 241 9.36 -9.09 29.91
C CYS A 241 8.31 -9.28 31.00
N ASP A 242 8.69 -9.15 32.28
CA ASP A 242 7.79 -9.26 33.42
C ASP A 242 6.73 -8.14 33.39
N GLU A 243 7.16 -6.89 33.21
CA GLU A 243 6.26 -5.74 33.08
C GLU A 243 5.33 -5.85 31.86
N LEU A 244 5.84 -6.40 30.75
CA LEU A 244 5.03 -6.65 29.57
C LEU A 244 3.99 -7.76 29.82
N ALA A 245 4.38 -8.84 30.50
CA ALA A 245 3.47 -9.92 30.88
C ALA A 245 2.35 -9.39 31.79
N VAL A 246 2.70 -8.61 32.82
CA VAL A 246 1.75 -7.93 33.70
C VAL A 246 0.79 -7.03 32.89
N MET A 247 1.31 -6.24 31.96
CA MET A 247 0.48 -5.39 31.11
C MET A 247 -0.47 -6.21 30.21
N CYS A 248 -0.04 -7.37 29.71
CA CYS A 248 -0.91 -8.28 28.95
C CYS A 248 -2.06 -8.80 29.82
N VAL A 249 -1.76 -9.23 31.05
CA VAL A 249 -2.76 -9.69 32.03
C VAL A 249 -3.75 -8.57 32.40
N ILE A 250 -3.25 -7.37 32.72
CA ILE A 250 -4.09 -6.20 33.01
C ILE A 250 -5.04 -5.88 31.85
N SER A 251 -4.55 -6.04 30.62
CA SER A 251 -5.32 -5.81 29.40
C SER A 251 -6.31 -6.93 29.08
N GLY A 252 -6.36 -8.01 29.87
CA GLY A 252 -7.33 -9.09 29.76
C GLY A 252 -6.84 -10.34 29.01
N MET A 253 -5.53 -10.49 28.77
CA MET A 253 -4.94 -11.70 28.18
C MET A 253 -4.62 -12.75 29.24
N ASN A 254 -4.63 -14.03 28.86
CA ASN A 254 -4.02 -15.08 29.67
C ASN A 254 -2.54 -15.19 29.28
N PHE A 255 -1.64 -14.68 30.10
CA PHE A 255 -0.21 -14.65 29.80
C PHE A 255 0.56 -15.31 30.95
N LYS A 256 1.26 -16.41 30.66
CA LYS A 256 2.07 -17.11 31.64
C LYS A 256 3.32 -16.29 31.99
N GLY A 257 3.58 -16.11 33.28
CA GLY A 257 4.70 -15.29 33.77
C GLY A 257 6.07 -15.83 33.36
N ASP A 258 6.30 -17.14 33.44
CA ASP A 258 7.63 -17.70 33.18
C ASP A 258 7.84 -18.08 31.71
N PRO A 259 9.00 -17.74 31.11
CA PRO A 259 9.36 -18.20 29.77
C PRO A 259 9.75 -19.69 29.78
N VAL A 260 9.68 -20.34 28.60
CA VAL A 260 10.03 -21.76 28.42
C VAL A 260 11.49 -22.05 28.76
N LEU A 261 12.37 -21.10 28.46
CA LEU A 261 13.78 -21.12 28.83
C LEU A 261 14.18 -19.72 29.32
N PRO A 262 15.25 -19.63 30.13
CA PRO A 262 15.86 -18.35 30.47
C PRO A 262 16.18 -17.54 29.21
N LEU A 263 16.05 -16.22 29.33
CA LEU A 263 16.35 -15.27 28.26
C LEU A 263 17.77 -15.46 27.73
N VAL A 264 17.95 -15.37 26.41
CA VAL A 264 19.26 -15.56 25.78
C VAL A 264 19.70 -14.29 25.06
N ASN A 265 20.97 -13.91 25.26
CA ASN A 265 21.63 -12.85 24.50
C ASN A 265 22.23 -13.40 23.20
N ALA A 266 22.07 -12.67 22.12
CA ALA A 266 22.47 -13.04 20.77
C ALA A 266 23.23 -11.91 20.07
N LYS A 267 24.16 -12.26 19.18
CA LYS A 267 24.86 -11.29 18.32
C LYS A 267 24.16 -11.18 16.95
N PRO A 268 24.04 -9.97 16.36
CA PRO A 268 23.39 -9.78 15.06
C PRO A 268 24.04 -10.51 13.86
N ASN A 269 25.29 -10.96 13.97
CA ASN A 269 26.05 -11.44 12.80
C ASN A 269 25.65 -12.86 12.33
N HIS A 270 24.89 -13.62 13.12
CA HIS A 270 24.50 -15.02 12.81
C HIS A 270 23.06 -15.35 13.19
N VAL A 271 22.10 -14.50 12.80
CA VAL A 271 20.69 -14.59 13.19
C VAL A 271 20.05 -15.93 12.80
N ARG A 272 20.23 -16.39 11.57
CA ARG A 272 19.52 -17.59 11.07
C ARG A 272 19.95 -18.88 11.76
N PRO A 273 21.25 -19.23 11.84
CA PRO A 273 21.66 -20.41 12.60
C PRO A 273 21.27 -20.31 14.08
N PHE A 274 21.40 -19.12 14.67
CA PHE A 274 21.07 -18.88 16.07
C PHE A 274 19.58 -19.12 16.36
N LEU A 275 18.68 -18.51 15.57
CA LEU A 275 17.24 -18.68 15.73
C LEU A 275 16.81 -20.13 15.53
N LYS A 276 17.31 -20.81 14.49
CA LYS A 276 16.98 -22.23 14.24
C LYS A 276 17.42 -23.13 15.39
N LYS A 277 18.65 -22.94 15.89
CA LYS A 277 19.17 -23.69 17.05
C LYS A 277 18.35 -23.46 18.32
N HIS A 278 17.99 -22.21 18.62
CA HIS A 278 17.19 -21.91 19.81
C HIS A 278 15.76 -22.39 19.68
N TYR A 279 15.16 -22.28 18.50
CA TYR A 279 13.85 -22.86 18.22
C TYR A 279 13.85 -24.38 18.44
N GLN A 280 14.87 -25.10 17.97
CA GLN A 280 15.01 -26.53 18.25
C GLN A 280 15.03 -26.83 19.76
N ARG A 281 15.80 -26.07 20.54
CA ARG A 281 15.85 -26.21 22.00
C ARG A 281 14.49 -25.95 22.68
N PHE A 282 13.75 -24.93 22.24
CA PHE A 282 12.39 -24.71 22.76
C PHE A 282 11.49 -25.90 22.44
N MET A 283 11.56 -26.40 21.20
CA MET A 283 10.72 -27.52 20.75
C MET A 283 11.13 -28.87 21.37
N GLU A 284 12.39 -29.08 21.76
CA GLU A 284 12.82 -30.27 22.52
C GLU A 284 12.08 -30.39 23.86
N ILE A 285 11.79 -29.25 24.51
CA ILE A 285 11.03 -29.20 25.77
C ILE A 285 9.53 -29.29 25.53
N LEU A 286 9.03 -28.64 24.47
CA LEU A 286 7.60 -28.49 24.22
C LEU A 286 6.96 -29.71 23.50
N ARG A 287 7.70 -30.39 22.62
CA ARG A 287 7.18 -31.55 21.87
C ARG A 287 6.73 -32.71 22.77
N PRO A 288 7.49 -33.13 23.80
CA PRO A 288 7.02 -34.17 24.74
C PRO A 288 5.72 -33.79 25.44
N LEU A 289 5.47 -32.49 25.62
CA LEU A 289 4.27 -31.94 26.23
C LEU A 289 3.12 -31.72 25.24
N HIS A 290 3.31 -32.09 23.97
CA HIS A 290 2.38 -31.82 22.86
C HIS A 290 2.02 -30.32 22.74
N LYS A 291 3.01 -29.44 22.99
CA LYS A 291 2.87 -27.99 22.89
C LYS A 291 3.78 -27.43 21.80
N GLU A 292 3.40 -26.26 21.29
CA GLU A 292 4.24 -25.41 20.43
C GLU A 292 4.60 -24.13 21.17
N LEU A 293 5.42 -23.26 20.58
CA LEU A 293 5.78 -21.97 21.15
C LEU A 293 4.81 -20.88 20.67
N ASP A 294 4.01 -20.31 21.57
CA ASP A 294 2.99 -19.32 21.25
C ASP A 294 3.57 -17.97 20.83
N LEU A 295 4.68 -17.54 21.45
CA LEU A 295 5.26 -16.22 21.22
C LEU A 295 6.78 -16.18 21.40
N LEU A 296 7.48 -15.59 20.44
CA LEU A 296 8.86 -15.16 20.58
C LEU A 296 8.96 -13.63 20.71
N ILE A 297 9.38 -13.15 21.88
CA ILE A 297 9.76 -11.76 22.10
C ILE A 297 11.20 -11.57 21.62
N VAL A 298 11.46 -10.52 20.85
CA VAL A 298 12.80 -10.22 20.35
C VAL A 298 13.18 -8.78 20.64
N ILE A 299 14.23 -8.58 21.43
CA ILE A 299 14.76 -7.24 21.71
C ILE A 299 15.82 -6.91 20.65
N LEU A 300 15.66 -5.74 20.01
CA LEU A 300 16.50 -5.27 18.92
C LEU A 300 17.23 -3.98 19.31
N PRO A 301 18.46 -3.76 18.81
CA PRO A 301 19.11 -2.46 18.89
C PRO A 301 18.29 -1.40 18.13
N ASP A 302 18.40 -0.14 18.52
CA ASP A 302 17.67 0.96 17.87
C ASP A 302 18.05 1.13 16.39
N LYS A 303 19.33 0.92 16.07
CA LYS A 303 19.84 0.83 14.70
C LYS A 303 19.97 -0.65 14.35
N ASN A 304 18.96 -1.20 13.68
CA ASN A 304 18.87 -2.63 13.42
C ASN A 304 19.12 -3.03 11.95
N GLY A 305 19.28 -2.10 11.00
CA GLY A 305 19.63 -2.42 9.62
C GLY A 305 18.72 -3.51 9.02
N THR A 306 19.30 -4.61 8.55
CA THR A 306 18.55 -5.76 8.00
C THR A 306 18.00 -6.73 9.05
N LEU A 307 18.45 -6.63 10.31
CA LEU A 307 18.16 -7.59 11.38
C LEU A 307 16.66 -7.81 11.59
N TYR A 308 15.87 -6.73 11.61
CA TYR A 308 14.42 -6.82 11.74
C TYR A 308 13.80 -7.63 10.60
N GLY A 309 14.21 -7.35 9.36
CA GLY A 309 13.73 -8.05 8.17
C GLY A 309 14.13 -9.53 8.16
N ASP A 310 15.37 -9.83 8.54
CA ASP A 310 15.86 -11.20 8.64
C ASP A 310 15.10 -12.02 9.69
N ILE A 311 14.91 -11.48 10.90
CA ILE A 311 14.14 -12.13 11.97
C ILE A 311 12.71 -12.38 11.50
N LYS A 312 12.07 -11.36 10.91
CA LYS A 312 10.69 -11.46 10.43
C LYS A 312 10.53 -12.53 9.37
N ARG A 313 11.39 -12.52 8.36
CA ARG A 313 11.42 -13.56 7.32
C ARG A 313 11.61 -14.94 7.93
N ILE A 314 12.64 -15.15 8.74
CA ILE A 314 12.95 -16.48 9.29
C ILE A 314 11.81 -17.00 10.18
N CYS A 315 11.26 -16.16 11.07
CA CYS A 315 10.16 -16.58 11.93
C CYS A 315 8.89 -16.89 11.12
N GLU A 316 8.52 -16.03 10.16
CA GLU A 316 7.23 -16.14 9.45
C GLU A 316 7.27 -17.14 8.27
N THR A 317 8.45 -17.44 7.69
CA THR A 317 8.60 -18.39 6.57
C THR A 317 9.25 -19.71 6.96
N ASP A 318 10.42 -19.69 7.61
CA ASP A 318 11.19 -20.91 7.88
C ASP A 318 10.65 -21.68 9.09
N LEU A 319 10.13 -20.97 10.10
CA LEU A 319 9.79 -21.54 11.41
C LEU A 319 8.29 -21.54 11.74
N GLY A 320 7.47 -20.73 11.06
CA GLY A 320 6.04 -20.60 11.36
C GLY A 320 5.74 -20.01 12.75
N LEU A 321 6.61 -19.12 13.24
CA LEU A 321 6.65 -18.68 14.63
C LEU A 321 6.15 -17.24 14.78
N VAL A 322 5.17 -17.03 15.67
CA VAL A 322 4.67 -15.70 16.02
C VAL A 322 5.74 -14.91 16.79
N SER A 323 6.15 -13.77 16.25
CA SER A 323 7.22 -12.95 16.83
C SER A 323 6.82 -11.50 17.08
N GLN A 324 7.26 -10.93 18.22
CA GLN A 324 7.09 -9.53 18.59
C GLN A 324 8.45 -8.87 18.87
N CYS A 325 8.88 -8.00 17.96
CA CYS A 325 10.12 -7.25 18.09
C CYS A 325 9.93 -5.95 18.89
N CYS A 326 10.87 -5.62 19.78
CA CYS A 326 10.87 -4.44 20.63
C CYS A 326 12.24 -3.74 20.55
N LEU A 327 12.27 -2.41 20.38
CA LEU A 327 13.54 -1.67 20.31
C LEU A 327 14.10 -1.38 21.71
N ALA A 328 15.43 -1.39 21.83
CA ALA A 328 16.19 -1.14 23.05
C ALA A 328 15.74 0.14 23.80
N LYS A 329 15.56 1.27 23.11
CA LYS A 329 15.08 2.52 23.74
C LYS A 329 13.75 2.39 24.47
N HIS A 330 12.89 1.47 24.05
CA HIS A 330 11.58 1.25 24.67
C HIS A 330 11.66 0.25 25.81
N VAL A 331 12.57 -0.72 25.72
CA VAL A 331 12.91 -1.66 26.80
C VAL A 331 13.48 -0.90 28.00
N LEU A 332 14.36 0.07 27.78
CA LEU A 332 14.93 0.88 28.88
C LEU A 332 13.90 1.82 29.54
N LYS A 333 12.99 2.40 28.74
CA LYS A 333 12.04 3.42 29.22
C LYS A 333 10.76 2.84 29.83
N MET A 334 10.35 1.65 29.41
CA MET A 334 9.14 0.93 29.88
C MET A 334 7.89 1.81 30.03
N LYS A 335 7.65 2.73 29.09
CA LYS A 335 6.49 3.63 29.17
C LYS A 335 5.19 2.80 29.16
N PRO A 336 4.25 3.00 30.11
CA PRO A 336 3.02 2.19 30.17
C PRO A 336 2.24 2.19 28.86
N GLN A 337 2.13 3.35 28.20
CA GLN A 337 1.46 3.46 26.90
C GLN A 337 2.13 2.62 25.80
N TYR A 338 3.45 2.46 25.83
CA TYR A 338 4.16 1.59 24.90
C TYR A 338 3.84 0.12 25.19
N LEU A 339 3.92 -0.32 26.44
CA LEU A 339 3.60 -1.68 26.85
C LEU A 339 2.16 -2.06 26.47
N THR A 340 1.20 -1.17 26.73
CA THR A 340 -0.20 -1.36 26.30
C THR A 340 -0.32 -1.51 24.78
N ASN A 341 0.37 -0.68 24.00
CA ASN A 341 0.36 -0.80 22.54
C ASN A 341 1.01 -2.09 22.04
N ILE A 342 2.05 -2.59 22.73
CA ILE A 342 2.65 -3.89 22.42
C ILE A 342 1.71 -5.03 22.80
N ALA A 343 1.05 -4.98 23.96
CA ALA A 343 0.03 -5.95 24.36
C ALA A 343 -1.09 -6.05 23.32
N LEU A 344 -1.57 -4.92 22.80
CA LEU A 344 -2.57 -4.89 21.71
C LEU A 344 -2.09 -5.61 20.45
N LYS A 345 -0.80 -5.55 20.13
CA LYS A 345 -0.21 -6.24 18.97
C LYS A 345 -0.04 -7.73 19.24
N ILE A 346 0.41 -8.11 20.44
CA ILE A 346 0.56 -9.51 20.82
C ILE A 346 -0.80 -10.19 20.80
N ASN A 347 -1.82 -9.59 21.42
CA ASN A 347 -3.16 -10.13 21.48
C ASN A 347 -3.70 -10.53 20.10
N MET A 348 -3.61 -9.63 19.11
CA MET A 348 -4.06 -9.92 17.74
C MET A 348 -3.26 -11.04 17.07
N LYS A 349 -1.96 -11.14 17.37
CA LYS A 349 -1.09 -12.17 16.78
C LYS A 349 -1.34 -13.57 17.32
N VAL A 350 -1.80 -13.67 18.56
CA VAL A 350 -2.13 -14.95 19.21
C VAL A 350 -3.63 -15.26 19.14
N GLY A 351 -4.36 -14.63 18.21
CA GLY A 351 -5.77 -14.93 17.94
C GLY A 351 -6.80 -14.27 18.87
N GLY A 352 -6.37 -13.32 19.69
CA GLY A 352 -7.23 -12.45 20.49
C GLY A 352 -7.88 -11.33 19.66
N ARG A 353 -8.86 -10.63 20.27
CA ARG A 353 -9.57 -9.48 19.68
C ARG A 353 -9.54 -8.30 20.64
N ASN A 354 -8.99 -7.18 20.19
CA ASN A 354 -8.81 -6.00 21.03
C ASN A 354 -10.14 -5.30 21.33
N THR A 355 -10.90 -4.98 20.28
CA THR A 355 -12.13 -4.17 20.34
C THR A 355 -13.08 -4.59 19.24
N VAL A 356 -14.38 -4.46 19.47
CA VAL A 356 -15.43 -4.69 18.48
C VAL A 356 -16.32 -3.45 18.39
N LEU A 357 -17.01 -3.25 17.26
CA LEU A 357 -18.03 -2.21 17.17
C LEU A 357 -19.30 -2.70 17.86
N LEU A 358 -19.88 -1.88 18.74
CA LEU A 358 -21.12 -2.24 19.43
C LEU A 358 -22.22 -2.62 18.43
N ASP A 359 -22.39 -1.81 17.37
CA ASP A 359 -23.35 -2.04 16.29
C ASP A 359 -23.15 -3.39 15.58
N ALA A 360 -21.90 -3.87 15.48
CA ALA A 360 -21.63 -5.16 14.86
C ALA A 360 -22.08 -6.32 15.76
N VAL A 361 -21.90 -6.19 17.08
CA VAL A 361 -22.32 -7.17 18.09
C VAL A 361 -23.84 -7.27 18.16
N VAL A 362 -24.55 -6.14 18.16
CA VAL A 362 -26.02 -6.11 18.22
C VAL A 362 -26.68 -6.36 16.86
N GLY A 363 -25.90 -6.58 15.80
CA GLY A 363 -26.42 -6.89 14.47
C GLY A 363 -26.94 -5.69 13.66
N ASN A 364 -26.61 -4.46 14.09
CA ASN A 364 -27.09 -3.21 13.49
C ASN A 364 -26.09 -2.55 12.52
N LEU A 365 -24.92 -3.15 12.25
CA LEU A 365 -23.96 -2.57 11.32
C LEU A 365 -24.56 -2.57 9.89
N PRO A 366 -24.83 -1.40 9.29
CA PRO A 366 -25.57 -1.33 8.04
C PRO A 366 -24.85 -2.07 6.92
N ARG A 367 -25.59 -2.86 6.13
CA ARG A 367 -25.08 -3.64 4.99
C ARG A 367 -24.02 -4.70 5.33
N VAL A 368 -23.67 -4.90 6.60
CA VAL A 368 -22.69 -5.90 7.03
C VAL A 368 -23.37 -6.96 7.90
N SER A 369 -24.05 -6.57 8.97
CA SER A 369 -24.59 -7.52 9.95
C SER A 369 -25.85 -8.27 9.49
N ASN A 370 -26.57 -7.76 8.49
CA ASN A 370 -27.85 -8.34 8.06
C ASN A 370 -27.72 -9.61 7.18
N THR A 371 -26.52 -9.90 6.69
CA THR A 371 -26.28 -11.04 5.80
C THR A 371 -24.80 -11.39 5.86
N PRO A 372 -24.38 -12.67 5.83
CA PRO A 372 -22.97 -13.05 5.79
C PRO A 372 -22.19 -12.23 4.75
N THR A 373 -21.31 -11.36 5.23
CA THR A 373 -20.57 -10.38 4.43
C THR A 373 -19.08 -10.54 4.70
N ILE A 374 -18.30 -10.70 3.64
CA ILE A 374 -16.83 -10.69 3.70
C ILE A 374 -16.31 -9.33 3.20
N ILE A 375 -15.35 -8.76 3.92
CA ILE A 375 -14.72 -7.49 3.57
C ILE A 375 -13.27 -7.74 3.17
N PHE A 376 -12.90 -7.31 1.97
CA PHE A 376 -11.56 -7.37 1.42
C PHE A 376 -10.87 -6.01 1.48
N GLY A 377 -9.57 -6.04 1.68
CA GLY A 377 -8.64 -4.94 1.43
C GLY A 377 -7.55 -5.42 0.47
N ALA A 378 -7.19 -4.63 -0.52
CA ALA A 378 -6.13 -4.98 -1.47
C ALA A 378 -5.23 -3.78 -1.74
N ASP A 379 -3.94 -4.01 -1.87
CA ASP A 379 -2.95 -2.96 -2.15
C ASP A 379 -1.75 -3.54 -2.91
N VAL A 380 -1.02 -2.68 -3.63
CA VAL A 380 0.22 -3.04 -4.30
C VAL A 380 1.32 -2.07 -3.88
N SER A 381 2.43 -2.62 -3.40
CA SER A 381 3.63 -1.86 -3.05
C SER A 381 4.68 -2.03 -4.13
N HIS A 382 5.22 -0.91 -4.63
CA HIS A 382 6.30 -0.89 -5.62
C HIS A 382 7.66 -0.68 -4.96
N PRO A 383 8.73 -1.25 -5.53
CA PRO A 383 10.09 -0.99 -5.06
C PRO A 383 10.51 0.46 -5.30
N HIS A 384 11.34 1.02 -4.42
CA HIS A 384 11.83 2.39 -4.58
C HIS A 384 12.71 2.55 -5.82
N HIS A 385 12.81 3.78 -6.35
CA HIS A 385 13.59 4.11 -7.55
C HIS A 385 15.11 3.82 -7.47
N GLY A 386 15.65 3.44 -6.30
CA GLY A 386 17.05 3.03 -6.10
C GLY A 386 17.24 1.57 -5.70
N GLU A 387 16.16 0.79 -5.53
CA GLU A 387 16.25 -0.65 -5.35
C GLU A 387 16.56 -1.30 -6.72
N GLY A 388 17.33 -2.40 -6.71
CA GLY A 388 17.87 -3.02 -7.92
C GLY A 388 16.80 -3.27 -9.00
N ARG A 389 17.19 -3.22 -10.28
CA ARG A 389 16.26 -3.30 -11.43
C ARG A 389 15.33 -4.51 -11.42
N SER A 390 15.67 -5.56 -10.66
CA SER A 390 14.94 -6.83 -10.55
C SER A 390 13.94 -6.91 -9.39
N SER A 391 13.81 -5.89 -8.53
CA SER A 391 12.83 -5.95 -7.43
C SER A 391 11.39 -6.01 -7.95
N PRO A 392 10.57 -6.98 -7.52
CA PRO A 392 9.17 -7.09 -7.97
C PRO A 392 8.26 -6.09 -7.23
N SER A 393 7.07 -5.84 -7.77
CA SER A 393 5.98 -5.28 -6.97
C SER A 393 5.39 -6.37 -6.08
N ILE A 394 4.85 -6.01 -4.92
CA ILE A 394 4.20 -6.94 -4.00
C ILE A 394 2.72 -6.58 -3.90
N ALA A 395 1.85 -7.50 -4.34
CA ALA A 395 0.42 -7.39 -4.12
C ALA A 395 0.04 -8.06 -2.80
N ALA A 396 -0.77 -7.37 -2.00
CA ALA A 396 -1.33 -7.89 -0.75
C ALA A 396 -2.85 -7.81 -0.80
N VAL A 397 -3.52 -8.92 -0.48
CA VAL A 397 -4.97 -8.99 -0.35
C VAL A 397 -5.31 -9.57 1.01
N VAL A 398 -6.04 -8.80 1.81
CA VAL A 398 -6.58 -9.20 3.10
C VAL A 398 -8.09 -9.41 3.01
N ALA A 399 -8.64 -10.32 3.80
CA ALA A 399 -10.08 -10.51 3.92
C ALA A 399 -10.49 -10.81 5.36
N SER A 400 -11.66 -10.32 5.75
CA SER A 400 -12.25 -10.61 7.07
C SER A 400 -12.47 -12.12 7.24
N GLN A 401 -12.29 -12.64 8.45
CA GLN A 401 -12.41 -14.07 8.78
C GLN A 401 -13.52 -14.36 9.78
N ASP A 402 -14.17 -13.31 10.30
CA ASP A 402 -15.28 -13.37 11.22
C ASP A 402 -16.45 -12.50 10.75
N TRP A 403 -17.65 -12.91 11.11
CA TRP A 403 -18.90 -12.20 10.86
C TRP A 403 -19.87 -12.53 12.01
N PRO A 404 -20.65 -11.56 12.53
CA PRO A 404 -20.86 -10.18 12.04
C PRO A 404 -19.85 -9.13 12.54
N GLU A 405 -18.91 -9.49 13.40
CA GLU A 405 -18.04 -8.52 14.11
C GLU A 405 -16.92 -7.92 13.23
N VAL A 406 -16.45 -8.65 12.20
CA VAL A 406 -15.45 -8.22 11.21
C VAL A 406 -14.17 -7.63 11.86
N THR A 407 -13.58 -8.37 12.79
CA THR A 407 -12.39 -7.95 13.55
C THR A 407 -11.11 -8.70 13.20
N ASN A 408 -11.23 -9.89 12.61
CA ASN A 408 -10.11 -10.74 12.25
C ASN A 408 -9.92 -10.73 10.74
N TYR A 409 -8.67 -10.62 10.29
CA TYR A 409 -8.32 -10.62 8.86
C TYR A 409 -7.20 -11.61 8.59
N ALA A 410 -7.31 -12.35 7.50
CA ALA A 410 -6.22 -13.11 6.92
C ALA A 410 -5.62 -12.30 5.77
N GLY A 411 -4.31 -12.42 5.54
CA GLY A 411 -3.61 -11.77 4.45
C GLY A 411 -2.92 -12.77 3.52
N LEU A 412 -2.98 -12.52 2.23
CA LEU A 412 -2.24 -13.22 1.20
C LEU A 412 -1.37 -12.21 0.47
N VAL A 413 -0.14 -12.58 0.18
CA VAL A 413 0.83 -11.75 -0.54
C VAL A 413 1.36 -12.51 -1.75
N ARG A 414 1.52 -11.83 -2.88
CA ARG A 414 2.22 -12.40 -4.05
C ARG A 414 3.13 -11.36 -4.71
N PRO A 415 4.33 -11.77 -5.14
CA PRO A 415 5.14 -10.96 -6.03
C PRO A 415 4.49 -10.89 -7.41
N GLN A 416 4.67 -9.76 -8.09
CA GLN A 416 4.25 -9.56 -9.47
C GLN A 416 5.25 -8.68 -10.22
N ALA A 417 5.02 -8.50 -11.52
CA ALA A 417 5.88 -7.69 -12.36
C ALA A 417 6.10 -6.28 -11.76
N ARG A 418 7.30 -5.73 -12.00
CA ARG A 418 7.72 -4.46 -11.44
C ARG A 418 6.85 -3.31 -11.95
N HIS A 419 6.39 -2.45 -11.05
CA HIS A 419 5.43 -1.36 -11.32
C HIS A 419 4.08 -1.80 -11.92
N GLU A 420 3.76 -3.10 -11.84
CA GLU A 420 2.43 -3.59 -12.20
C GLU A 420 1.42 -3.23 -11.09
N GLU A 421 0.35 -2.50 -11.41
CA GLU A 421 -0.71 -2.12 -10.46
C GLU A 421 -1.86 -3.15 -10.44
N ILE A 422 -2.03 -3.91 -11.52
CA ILE A 422 -3.05 -4.95 -11.64
C ILE A 422 -2.60 -6.17 -10.83
N ILE A 423 -3.48 -6.69 -9.98
CA ILE A 423 -3.17 -7.85 -9.14
C ILE A 423 -3.32 -9.11 -9.99
N GLN A 424 -2.21 -9.56 -10.61
CA GLN A 424 -2.22 -10.72 -11.50
C GLN A 424 -2.65 -12.02 -10.79
N GLY A 425 -2.30 -12.17 -9.51
CA GLY A 425 -2.64 -13.34 -8.70
C GLY A 425 -4.02 -13.30 -8.03
N LEU A 426 -4.87 -12.32 -8.35
CA LEU A 426 -6.18 -12.15 -7.72
C LEU A 426 -7.09 -13.36 -8.03
N PHE A 427 -7.01 -13.84 -9.27
CA PHE A 427 -7.67 -15.03 -9.80
C PHE A 427 -6.69 -15.83 -10.66
N ASN A 428 -6.74 -17.15 -10.57
CA ASN A 428 -6.02 -18.02 -11.52
C ASN A 428 -7.06 -18.70 -12.44
N GLU A 429 -6.95 -18.47 -13.73
CA GLU A 429 -7.63 -19.25 -14.76
C GLU A 429 -6.62 -20.30 -15.26
N ASN A 430 -6.93 -21.60 -15.13
CA ASN A 430 -6.15 -22.62 -15.83
C ASN A 430 -6.78 -22.86 -17.20
N ASP A 431 -5.95 -23.25 -18.16
CA ASP A 431 -6.26 -23.65 -19.55
C ASP A 431 -7.19 -24.87 -19.70
N CYS A 432 -8.00 -25.21 -18.70
CA CYS A 432 -9.17 -26.03 -18.95
C CYS A 432 -10.18 -25.12 -19.67
N GLY A 433 -10.38 -25.30 -20.97
CA GLY A 433 -11.24 -24.50 -21.86
C GLY A 433 -12.72 -24.32 -21.43
N SER A 434 -13.08 -24.61 -20.18
CA SER A 434 -14.35 -24.30 -19.54
C SER A 434 -14.39 -22.92 -18.85
N GLY A 435 -13.29 -22.16 -18.77
CA GLY A 435 -13.26 -20.84 -18.12
C GLY A 435 -13.58 -20.91 -16.61
N CYS A 436 -13.09 -21.96 -15.95
CA CYS A 436 -13.23 -22.17 -14.51
C CYS A 436 -11.99 -21.62 -13.77
N ILE A 437 -12.22 -20.82 -12.72
CA ILE A 437 -11.13 -20.40 -11.81
C ILE A 437 -10.62 -21.62 -11.05
N SER A 438 -9.35 -21.94 -11.27
CA SER A 438 -8.62 -22.99 -10.57
C SER A 438 -8.14 -22.52 -9.19
N GLY A 439 -7.89 -21.22 -9.01
CA GLY A 439 -7.21 -20.68 -7.82
C GLY A 439 -7.22 -19.16 -7.69
N GLY A 440 -6.31 -18.63 -6.86
CA GLY A 440 -6.12 -17.19 -6.68
C GLY A 440 -6.53 -16.70 -5.29
N MET A 441 -6.05 -15.51 -4.94
CA MET A 441 -6.19 -14.96 -3.58
C MET A 441 -7.65 -14.85 -3.12
N ILE A 442 -8.58 -14.48 -4.02
CA ILE A 442 -10.00 -14.36 -3.65
C ILE A 442 -10.57 -15.72 -3.25
N LYS A 443 -10.30 -16.77 -4.03
CA LYS A 443 -10.82 -18.12 -3.75
C LYS A 443 -10.28 -18.65 -2.43
N GLU A 444 -8.99 -18.47 -2.16
CA GLU A 444 -8.36 -18.87 -0.91
C GLU A 444 -9.03 -18.18 0.29
N HIS A 445 -9.28 -16.88 0.20
CA HIS A 445 -10.00 -16.12 1.23
C HIS A 445 -11.45 -16.55 1.41
N LEU A 446 -12.18 -16.86 0.33
CA LEU A 446 -13.56 -17.35 0.42
C LEU A 446 -13.63 -18.71 1.12
N ILE A 447 -12.69 -19.61 0.83
CA ILE A 447 -12.58 -20.90 1.52
C ILE A 447 -12.25 -20.68 3.00
N SER A 448 -11.29 -19.79 3.30
CA SER A 448 -10.90 -19.48 4.66
C SER A 448 -12.06 -18.88 5.47
N PHE A 449 -12.82 -17.95 4.89
CA PHE A 449 -14.01 -17.38 5.51
C PHE A 449 -15.07 -18.44 5.80
N MET A 450 -15.32 -19.35 4.84
CA MET A 450 -16.30 -20.43 5.02
C MET A 450 -15.88 -21.40 6.12
N ARG A 451 -14.59 -21.73 6.21
CA ARG A 451 -14.03 -22.57 7.28
C ARG A 451 -14.13 -21.89 8.65
N SER A 452 -13.93 -20.58 8.69
CA SER A 452 -13.87 -19.82 9.95
C SER A 452 -15.25 -19.45 10.49
N THR A 453 -16.21 -19.17 9.60
CA THR A 453 -17.56 -18.70 9.97
C THR A 453 -18.65 -19.77 9.82
N GLY A 454 -18.39 -20.87 9.09
CA GLY A 454 -19.41 -21.83 8.68
C GLY A 454 -20.37 -21.30 7.60
N HIS A 455 -20.18 -20.06 7.12
CA HIS A 455 -21.08 -19.40 6.18
C HIS A 455 -20.42 -19.14 4.83
N ILE A 456 -21.21 -19.31 3.76
CA ILE A 456 -20.85 -18.78 2.44
C ILE A 456 -21.18 -17.29 2.44
N PRO A 457 -20.21 -16.40 2.13
CA PRO A 457 -20.49 -14.97 2.10
C PRO A 457 -21.49 -14.69 0.98
N ARG A 458 -22.59 -14.02 1.33
CA ARG A 458 -23.60 -13.57 0.36
C ARG A 458 -23.33 -12.16 -0.16
N ARG A 459 -22.42 -11.44 0.51
CA ARG A 459 -22.00 -10.10 0.12
C ARG A 459 -20.48 -9.99 0.24
N ILE A 460 -19.90 -9.29 -0.74
CA ILE A 460 -18.47 -8.96 -0.77
C ILE A 460 -18.36 -7.43 -0.78
N ILE A 461 -17.59 -6.88 0.14
CA ILE A 461 -17.15 -5.48 0.13
C ILE A 461 -15.66 -5.50 -0.19
N PHE A 462 -15.21 -4.72 -1.17
CA PHE A 462 -13.81 -4.74 -1.62
C PHE A 462 -13.22 -3.34 -1.62
N TYR A 463 -12.27 -3.09 -0.71
CA TYR A 463 -11.48 -1.88 -0.64
C TYR A 463 -10.16 -2.06 -1.38
N ARG A 464 -9.88 -1.22 -2.37
CA ARG A 464 -8.57 -1.18 -3.07
C ARG A 464 -7.83 0.09 -2.66
N GLY A 465 -6.68 -0.07 -2.01
CA GLY A 465 -5.72 1.00 -1.75
C GLY A 465 -5.18 1.58 -3.06
N MET A 466 -4.75 2.84 -3.03
CA MET A 466 -4.00 3.55 -4.07
C MET A 466 -4.30 3.16 -5.54
N LEU A 467 -5.15 3.94 -6.22
CA LEU A 467 -5.19 3.97 -7.68
C LEU A 467 -4.82 5.40 -8.12
N SER A 468 -3.68 5.56 -8.80
CA SER A 468 -3.39 6.80 -9.51
C SER A 468 -4.31 6.86 -10.74
N ALA A 469 -5.15 7.89 -10.81
CA ALA A 469 -6.12 8.10 -11.89
C ALA A 469 -5.45 8.59 -13.19
N LYS A 470 -4.34 7.99 -13.61
CA LYS A 470 -3.88 8.10 -15.00
C LYS A 470 -4.77 7.20 -15.86
N ASP A 471 -5.96 7.70 -16.22
CA ASP A 471 -6.89 7.22 -17.26
C ASP A 471 -7.33 5.73 -17.28
N GLY A 472 -6.88 4.89 -16.35
CA GLY A 472 -7.11 3.43 -16.37
C GLY A 472 -8.21 2.91 -15.43
N SER A 473 -8.88 3.76 -14.64
CA SER A 473 -9.81 3.30 -13.59
C SER A 473 -11.06 2.60 -14.13
N ILE A 474 -11.54 2.99 -15.33
CA ILE A 474 -12.67 2.33 -16.02
C ILE A 474 -12.24 0.98 -16.63
N TRP A 475 -11.02 0.88 -17.16
CA TRP A 475 -10.43 -0.38 -17.65
C TRP A 475 -10.11 -1.35 -16.50
N PHE A 476 -9.76 -0.84 -15.32
CA PHE A 476 -9.49 -1.68 -14.15
C PHE A 476 -10.75 -2.36 -13.60
N LEU A 477 -11.89 -1.65 -13.64
CA LEU A 477 -13.22 -2.19 -13.30
C LEU A 477 -13.60 -3.35 -14.23
N SER A 478 -13.24 -3.26 -15.52
CA SER A 478 -13.53 -4.34 -16.46
C SER A 478 -12.61 -5.56 -16.25
N MET A 479 -11.32 -5.36 -15.97
CA MET A 479 -10.36 -6.47 -15.87
C MET A 479 -10.38 -7.21 -14.52
N ASN A 480 -10.70 -6.55 -13.40
CA ASN A 480 -10.73 -7.22 -12.09
C ASN A 480 -12.13 -7.67 -11.66
N PHE A 481 -13.19 -6.92 -11.99
CA PHE A 481 -14.54 -7.19 -11.45
C PHE A 481 -15.47 -7.97 -12.39
N LEU A 482 -15.34 -7.88 -13.73
CA LEU A 482 -16.09 -8.79 -14.61
C LEU A 482 -15.75 -10.27 -14.31
N PRO A 483 -14.48 -10.64 -14.07
CA PRO A 483 -14.14 -11.97 -13.59
C PRO A 483 -14.76 -12.27 -12.21
N LEU A 484 -14.62 -11.39 -11.21
CA LEU A 484 -15.19 -11.64 -9.88
C LEU A 484 -16.68 -12.06 -9.93
N LYS A 485 -17.49 -11.38 -10.74
CA LYS A 485 -18.94 -11.63 -10.87
C LYS A 485 -19.30 -12.89 -11.66
N ARG A 486 -18.61 -13.15 -12.78
CA ARG A 486 -18.83 -14.38 -13.58
C ARG A 486 -18.42 -15.62 -12.78
N HIS A 487 -17.35 -15.52 -12.02
CA HIS A 487 -16.70 -16.69 -11.47
C HIS A 487 -17.14 -17.04 -10.04
N VAL A 488 -17.54 -16.07 -9.19
CA VAL A 488 -18.20 -16.35 -7.89
C VAL A 488 -19.52 -17.12 -8.10
N ARG A 489 -20.29 -16.77 -9.14
CA ARG A 489 -21.51 -17.52 -9.51
C ARG A 489 -21.21 -18.98 -9.88
N ARG A 490 -20.18 -19.23 -10.69
CA ARG A 490 -19.78 -20.60 -11.10
C ARG A 490 -19.23 -21.44 -9.96
N TRP A 491 -18.50 -20.83 -9.02
CA TRP A 491 -17.91 -21.53 -7.88
C TRP A 491 -18.96 -22.04 -6.87
N ILE A 492 -20.00 -21.26 -6.61
CA ILE A 492 -21.12 -21.66 -5.73
C ILE A 492 -21.89 -22.83 -6.35
N LEU A 493 -22.11 -22.82 -7.67
CA LEU A 493 -22.72 -23.96 -8.38
C LEU A 493 -21.90 -25.25 -8.24
N PHE A 494 -20.56 -25.16 -8.24
CA PHE A 494 -19.67 -26.30 -8.07
C PHE A 494 -19.69 -26.88 -6.64
N ILE A 495 -19.81 -26.04 -5.60
CA ILE A 495 -19.94 -26.49 -4.20
C ILE A 495 -21.29 -27.21 -3.99
N ILE A 496 -22.38 -26.66 -4.54
CA ILE A 496 -23.70 -27.28 -4.45
C ILE A 496 -23.71 -28.68 -5.08
N HIS A 497 -22.91 -28.91 -6.13
CA HIS A 497 -22.82 -30.21 -6.81
C HIS A 497 -21.86 -31.23 -6.16
N LYS A 498 -21.02 -30.83 -5.18
CA LYS A 498 -20.00 -31.70 -4.56
C LYS A 498 -20.24 -32.07 -3.09
N LEU A 499 -21.40 -31.75 -2.51
CA LEU A 499 -21.83 -32.32 -1.24
C LEU A 499 -22.18 -33.82 -1.47
N PRO A 500 -21.55 -34.78 -0.77
CA PRO A 500 -21.88 -36.18 -0.94
C PRO A 500 -23.27 -36.47 -0.36
N LEU A 501 -24.19 -36.87 -1.22
CA LEU A 501 -25.46 -37.49 -0.83
C LEU A 501 -25.15 -38.82 -0.12
N LEU A 502 -25.25 -38.83 1.21
CA LEU A 502 -25.34 -40.08 1.97
C LEU A 502 -26.61 -40.81 1.53
N TRP A 503 -26.43 -41.92 0.81
CA TRP A 503 -27.48 -42.82 0.36
C TRP A 503 -28.00 -43.66 1.53
N PHE A 504 -29.26 -43.44 1.95
CA PHE A 504 -30.03 -44.46 2.66
C PHE A 504 -30.95 -45.16 1.66
N ARG A 505 -30.82 -46.48 1.57
CA ARG A 505 -31.54 -47.36 0.65
C ARG A 505 -32.59 -48.13 1.45
N ASN A 506 -33.87 -47.95 1.14
CA ASN A 506 -35.00 -48.88 1.30
C ASN A 506 -36.27 -48.15 0.80
N SER A 507 -36.81 -48.48 -0.37
CA SER A 507 -37.68 -49.61 -0.75
C SER A 507 -39.16 -49.21 -0.74
N THR A 508 -39.80 -49.51 -1.88
CA THR A 508 -41.25 -49.68 -2.14
C THR A 508 -42.18 -48.45 -2.30
N THR A 509 -42.51 -48.22 -3.59
CA THR A 509 -43.85 -48.00 -4.18
C THR A 509 -44.75 -46.84 -3.72
N HIS A 510 -44.91 -45.89 -4.66
CA HIS A 510 -46.13 -45.16 -5.04
C HIS A 510 -47.22 -44.98 -3.99
N VAL A 511 -47.18 -43.85 -3.27
CA VAL A 511 -48.27 -42.86 -3.08
C VAL A 511 -47.59 -41.62 -2.48
N CYS A 512 -47.57 -40.48 -3.17
CA CYS A 512 -47.67 -39.15 -2.54
C CYS A 512 -47.58 -38.03 -3.59
N SER A 513 -48.75 -37.50 -3.88
CA SER A 513 -49.03 -36.09 -4.08
C SER A 513 -47.98 -35.15 -3.46
N LEU A 514 -47.47 -34.24 -4.29
CA LEU A 514 -47.29 -32.82 -3.95
C LEU A 514 -46.49 -32.47 -2.67
N VAL A 515 -45.22 -32.85 -2.54
CA VAL A 515 -44.27 -32.13 -1.66
C VAL A 515 -42.87 -32.13 -2.27
N THR A 516 -42.29 -30.93 -2.42
CA THR A 516 -40.86 -30.62 -2.63
C THR A 516 -40.19 -30.98 -3.97
N MET A 517 -40.55 -30.24 -5.03
CA MET A 517 -39.56 -29.79 -6.03
C MET A 517 -39.63 -28.27 -6.26
N VAL A 518 -39.96 -27.55 -5.18
CA VAL A 518 -39.70 -26.12 -5.01
C VAL A 518 -38.88 -26.01 -3.73
N LEU A 519 -37.59 -26.37 -3.81
CA LEU A 519 -36.62 -26.02 -2.77
C LEU A 519 -35.54 -25.14 -3.39
N GLY A 520 -35.90 -23.86 -3.45
CA GLY A 520 -34.96 -22.80 -3.12
C GLY A 520 -33.88 -22.53 -4.16
N ALA A 521 -34.27 -22.05 -5.34
CA ALA A 521 -33.49 -20.98 -5.96
C ALA A 521 -33.45 -19.79 -4.96
N GLN A 522 -32.50 -19.81 -4.02
CA GLN A 522 -32.14 -18.61 -3.27
C GLN A 522 -31.57 -17.64 -4.31
N PHE A 523 -32.42 -16.76 -4.82
CA PHE A 523 -32.01 -15.56 -5.55
C PHE A 523 -31.05 -14.78 -4.66
N PHE A 524 -29.75 -14.90 -4.89
CA PHE A 524 -28.76 -14.01 -4.29
C PHE A 524 -28.97 -12.61 -4.85
N LYS A 525 -29.40 -11.67 -3.99
CA LYS A 525 -29.35 -10.23 -4.23
C LYS A 525 -27.93 -9.73 -3.93
N VAL A 526 -27.10 -9.61 -4.97
CA VAL A 526 -25.93 -8.71 -4.91
C VAL A 526 -26.53 -7.31 -5.13
N GLU A 527 -26.26 -6.25 -4.31
CA GLU A 527 -26.82 -4.86 -4.42
C GLU A 527 -25.76 -3.72 -4.67
N MET A 528 -25.93 -2.80 -5.67
CA MET A 528 -24.97 -1.75 -6.19
C MET A 528 -25.47 -0.38 -5.83
N TYR A 529 -24.68 0.32 -5.04
CA TYR A 529 -24.82 1.75 -4.86
C TYR A 529 -23.49 2.40 -5.23
N CYS A 530 -23.49 3.16 -6.32
CA CYS A 530 -22.51 4.21 -6.56
C CYS A 530 -23.17 5.52 -6.14
N GLN A 531 -22.71 6.16 -5.07
CA GLN A 531 -23.03 7.57 -4.86
C GLN A 531 -22.19 8.39 -5.84
N VAL A 532 -22.68 8.53 -7.06
CA VAL A 532 -22.36 9.70 -7.88
C VAL A 532 -23.10 10.85 -7.22
N LEU A 533 -22.37 11.76 -6.58
CA LEU A 533 -22.93 13.00 -6.04
C LEU A 533 -23.74 13.69 -7.14
N TRP A 534 -24.99 13.92 -6.79
CA TRP A 534 -26.08 14.36 -7.65
C TRP A 534 -25.77 15.70 -8.33
N LEU A 535 -25.74 15.71 -9.65
CA LEU A 535 -26.01 16.88 -10.48
C LEU A 535 -26.81 16.41 -11.70
N ILE A 536 -28.11 16.17 -11.51
CA ILE A 536 -29.08 16.32 -12.59
C ILE A 536 -29.72 17.70 -12.42
N LYS A 537 -29.12 18.68 -13.09
CA LYS A 537 -29.91 19.67 -13.83
C LYS A 537 -29.06 20.16 -14.99
N LYS A 538 -29.52 19.80 -16.20
CA LYS A 538 -29.07 20.29 -17.52
C LYS A 538 -27.67 19.83 -17.97
N TYR A 539 -27.61 18.87 -18.91
CA TYR A 539 -26.95 18.94 -20.23
C TYR A 539 -26.53 17.56 -20.83
N ALA A 540 -26.71 17.49 -22.15
CA ALA A 540 -26.37 16.54 -23.24
C ALA A 540 -25.62 15.22 -22.99
N ILE A 541 -26.18 14.12 -23.55
CA ILE A 541 -25.60 12.77 -23.63
C ILE A 541 -24.98 12.57 -25.04
N PRO A 542 -23.72 12.09 -25.19
CA PRO A 542 -23.11 11.82 -26.50
C PRO A 542 -23.64 10.51 -27.14
N LEU A 543 -23.63 10.40 -28.48
CA LEU A 543 -24.16 9.24 -29.24
C LEU A 543 -23.51 7.89 -28.89
N THR A 544 -22.29 7.89 -28.36
CA THR A 544 -21.64 6.68 -27.81
C THR A 544 -22.34 6.17 -26.54
N LEU A 545 -22.97 7.07 -25.79
CA LEU A 545 -23.81 6.69 -24.66
C LEU A 545 -25.15 6.08 -25.11
N ILE A 546 -25.67 6.41 -26.31
CA ILE A 546 -26.88 5.79 -26.85
C ILE A 546 -26.61 4.33 -27.24
N PHE A 547 -25.45 4.02 -27.83
CA PHE A 547 -25.03 2.64 -28.04
C PHE A 547 -24.80 1.89 -26.72
N THR A 548 -24.21 2.53 -25.69
CA THR A 548 -24.15 1.90 -24.36
C THR A 548 -25.50 1.88 -23.63
N CYS A 549 -26.45 2.76 -23.91
CA CYS A 549 -27.79 2.75 -23.32
C CYS A 549 -28.69 1.72 -24.01
N VAL A 550 -28.53 1.48 -25.31
CA VAL A 550 -29.15 0.35 -26.02
C VAL A 550 -28.51 -0.96 -25.56
N ALA A 551 -27.19 -1.01 -25.34
CA ALA A 551 -26.53 -2.16 -24.72
C ALA A 551 -26.91 -2.34 -23.24
N MET A 552 -27.07 -1.26 -22.48
CA MET A 552 -27.50 -1.26 -21.07
C MET A 552 -29.00 -1.52 -20.91
N LEU A 553 -29.85 -1.16 -21.89
CA LEU A 553 -31.28 -1.49 -21.92
C LEU A 553 -31.50 -2.93 -22.39
N ALA A 554 -30.71 -3.41 -23.36
CA ALA A 554 -30.65 -4.83 -23.72
C ALA A 554 -30.09 -5.69 -22.56
N LEU A 555 -29.18 -5.14 -21.74
CA LEU A 555 -28.70 -5.75 -20.49
C LEU A 555 -29.67 -5.56 -19.30
N ARG A 556 -30.57 -4.55 -19.35
CA ARG A 556 -31.57 -4.27 -18.31
C ARG A 556 -32.70 -5.30 -18.33
N GLU A 557 -33.00 -5.89 -19.50
CA GLU A 557 -33.94 -7.02 -19.57
C GLU A 557 -33.33 -8.37 -19.18
N SER A 558 -32.01 -8.48 -19.01
CA SER A 558 -31.35 -9.78 -18.82
C SER A 558 -30.51 -9.93 -17.54
N ALA A 559 -30.34 -8.91 -16.68
CA ALA A 559 -29.57 -9.09 -15.45
C ALA A 559 -29.90 -8.10 -14.32
N GLY A 560 -30.72 -8.52 -13.35
CA GLY A 560 -30.80 -7.87 -12.03
C GLY A 560 -29.50 -8.04 -11.26
N LEU A 561 -28.72 -6.97 -11.07
CA LEU A 561 -27.37 -7.04 -10.48
C LEU A 561 -26.85 -5.73 -9.95
N PHE A 562 -26.22 -5.79 -8.77
CA PHE A 562 -26.08 -4.68 -7.87
C PHE A 562 -24.79 -5.12 -6.98
N VAL A 563 -23.77 -4.29 -6.64
CA VAL A 563 -22.44 -4.36 -5.92
C VAL A 563 -22.01 -2.97 -5.31
N ILE A 564 -21.68 -2.79 -4.03
CA ILE A 564 -21.31 -1.45 -3.46
C ILE A 564 -19.79 -1.20 -3.52
N MET A 565 -19.36 -0.07 -4.10
CA MET A 565 -17.96 0.37 -4.19
C MET A 565 -17.74 1.71 -3.47
N PHE A 566 -16.58 1.87 -2.81
CA PHE A 566 -16.06 3.15 -2.34
C PHE A 566 -14.66 3.39 -2.90
N SER A 567 -14.47 4.50 -3.61
CA SER A 567 -13.15 4.99 -4.04
C SER A 567 -12.95 6.40 -3.49
N GLY A 568 -11.87 6.63 -2.75
CA GLY A 568 -11.42 7.99 -2.40
C GLY A 568 -10.44 8.48 -3.46
N THR A 569 -10.70 9.65 -4.06
CA THR A 569 -9.84 10.27 -5.08
C THR A 569 -9.55 11.73 -4.71
N ARG A 570 -8.28 12.15 -4.79
CA ARG A 570 -7.89 13.56 -5.01
C ARG A 570 -7.85 13.78 -6.52
N THR A 571 -8.63 14.71 -7.04
CA THR A 571 -8.75 14.96 -8.48
C THR A 571 -7.92 16.16 -8.91
N THR A 572 -7.38 16.11 -10.13
CA THR A 572 -6.87 17.24 -10.91
C THR A 572 -7.13 16.91 -12.38
N LEU A 573 -8.12 17.53 -13.06
CA LEU A 573 -8.19 17.63 -14.54
C LEU A 573 -9.36 18.51 -15.06
N ARG A 574 -9.09 19.16 -16.21
CA ARG A 574 -9.90 20.16 -16.96
C ARG A 574 -10.86 19.52 -17.99
N PRO A 575 -11.91 20.24 -18.48
CA PRO A 575 -12.85 19.75 -19.52
C PRO A 575 -12.85 20.56 -20.83
N THR A 576 -13.34 19.95 -21.91
CA THR A 576 -13.71 20.58 -23.21
C THR A 576 -15.22 20.41 -23.50
N LEU A 577 -15.79 21.39 -24.20
CA LEU A 577 -17.24 21.63 -24.47
C LEU A 577 -17.61 21.34 -25.94
N CYS A 578 -18.86 20.89 -26.19
CA CYS A 578 -19.69 21.41 -27.31
C CYS A 578 -21.20 21.05 -27.19
N LYS A 579 -22.06 21.91 -27.76
CA LYS A 579 -23.56 21.98 -27.70
C LYS A 579 -24.26 21.03 -28.70
N PHE A 580 -25.49 20.57 -28.40
CA PHE A 580 -26.75 20.80 -29.17
C PHE A 580 -27.97 20.06 -28.55
N SER A 581 -29.17 20.58 -28.85
CA SER A 581 -30.50 20.32 -28.27
C SER A 581 -31.29 19.22 -29.01
N LEU A 582 -32.08 18.38 -28.31
CA LEU A 582 -33.44 17.95 -28.74
C LEU A 582 -34.18 17.12 -27.65
N THR A 583 -35.50 17.31 -27.53
CA THR A 583 -36.44 16.67 -26.59
C THR A 583 -37.36 15.69 -27.33
N ILE A 584 -37.60 14.47 -26.81
CA ILE A 584 -38.65 13.54 -27.30
C ILE A 584 -39.37 12.86 -26.12
N TYR A 585 -40.72 12.89 -26.16
CA TYR A 585 -41.66 12.18 -25.29
C TYR A 585 -42.19 10.92 -26.00
N ALA A 586 -42.47 9.80 -25.29
CA ALA A 586 -43.53 8.84 -25.64
C ALA A 586 -43.83 7.79 -24.56
N ILE A 587 -45.10 7.35 -24.58
CA ILE A 587 -45.91 6.64 -23.59
C ILE A 587 -45.87 5.12 -23.79
N ARG A 588 -46.16 4.36 -22.71
CA ARG A 588 -46.15 2.89 -22.61
C ARG A 588 -47.51 2.28 -22.97
N THR A 589 -47.53 1.24 -23.82
CA THR A 589 -48.63 0.26 -23.92
C THR A 589 -48.09 -1.17 -23.80
N ARG A 590 -48.86 -2.07 -23.16
CA ARG A 590 -48.51 -3.45 -22.81
C ARG A 590 -49.17 -4.43 -23.79
N GLY A 591 -48.43 -5.45 -24.27
CA GLY A 591 -49.01 -6.75 -24.66
C GLY A 591 -48.45 -7.43 -25.93
N ALA A 592 -47.68 -8.51 -25.72
CA ALA A 592 -47.53 -9.71 -26.57
C ALA A 592 -46.72 -9.60 -27.92
N PRO A 593 -46.33 -10.72 -28.59
CA PRO A 593 -44.93 -11.13 -28.78
C PRO A 593 -44.46 -11.28 -30.26
N LEU A 594 -43.14 -11.48 -30.45
CA LEU A 594 -42.44 -11.95 -31.68
C LEU A 594 -42.46 -11.05 -32.94
N LEU A 595 -41.28 -10.49 -33.31
CA LEU A 595 -40.60 -10.55 -34.62
C LEU A 595 -39.62 -9.37 -34.82
N PHE A 596 -38.43 -9.69 -35.30
CA PHE A 596 -37.38 -8.76 -35.75
C PHE A 596 -37.83 -7.99 -37.00
N GLN A 597 -37.57 -6.67 -37.08
CA GLN A 597 -36.99 -6.01 -38.27
C GLN A 597 -36.70 -4.51 -38.03
N LEU A 598 -35.53 -4.06 -38.51
CA LEU A 598 -35.15 -2.65 -38.67
C LEU A 598 -36.01 -1.99 -39.74
N CYS A 599 -36.41 -0.72 -39.54
CA CYS A 599 -36.57 0.26 -40.62
C CYS A 599 -36.47 1.70 -40.10
N LEU A 600 -35.56 2.48 -40.71
CA LEU A 600 -35.49 3.94 -40.68
C LEU A 600 -36.59 4.50 -41.60
N LEU A 601 -37.29 5.57 -41.21
CA LEU A 601 -37.81 6.57 -42.14
C LEU A 601 -38.26 7.86 -41.42
N PHE A 602 -37.81 8.98 -41.99
CA PHE A 602 -38.11 10.38 -41.65
C PHE A 602 -39.51 10.79 -42.13
N THR A 603 -40.16 11.74 -41.43
CA THR A 603 -40.90 12.89 -42.02
C THR A 603 -41.39 13.87 -40.94
N MET A 604 -41.07 15.16 -41.15
CA MET A 604 -41.69 16.40 -40.60
C MET A 604 -42.99 16.74 -41.40
N PRO A 605 -43.77 17.82 -41.14
CA PRO A 605 -43.93 18.76 -39.99
C PRO A 605 -45.44 19.05 -39.64
N ILE A 606 -45.69 20.04 -38.73
CA ILE A 606 -46.77 21.08 -38.72
C ILE A 606 -47.48 21.28 -37.34
N PHE A 607 -47.09 22.36 -36.65
CA PHE A 607 -47.88 23.47 -36.05
C PHE A 607 -49.33 23.27 -35.53
N TRP A 608 -49.62 23.62 -34.26
CA TRP A 608 -50.26 24.91 -33.82
C TRP A 608 -50.54 25.00 -32.29
N HIS A 609 -50.71 26.25 -31.86
CA HIS A 609 -50.94 26.82 -30.52
C HIS A 609 -52.15 26.30 -29.73
N ARG A 610 -52.01 26.18 -28.40
CA ARG A 610 -52.43 27.24 -27.45
C ARG A 610 -51.66 27.13 -26.14
#